data_AF-A0A963BR17-F1
#
_entry.id   AF-A0A963BR17-F1
#
_cell.length_a   1.000
_cell.length_b   1.000
_cell.length_c   1.000
_cell.angle_alpha   90.00
_cell.angle_beta   90.00
_cell.angle_gamma   90.00
#
_symmetry.space_group_name_H-M   'P 1'
#
loop_
_entity.id
_entity.type
_entity.pdbx_description
1 polymer ?
#
loop_
_entity_poly.entity_id
_entity_poly.type
_entity_poly.pdbx_seq_one_letter_code
_entity_poly.pdbx_strand_id
1 'polypeptide(L)'
;VVLGCAFPEGIQGMLAARGVALLAGLPDSTPARVINRFCGSSMDALHAVSQAIECGDIQCAIAAGMEDMFAVPMGGYNPDFHPELARAGYYMNMGETAENLARDLGITREDQEAFSAESHRRALAAREAGLLDREILPVQTPDGMMAHDEGPRTPDLEKMRSLAPAFLAAGSITAATSSPVSKGAAALLV
;
A
#
# COMPACT_ATOMS: atom_id res chain seq x y z
N VAL A 1 1.74 17.88 9.41
CA VAL A 1 1.51 16.46 9.06
C VAL A 1 1.27 16.33 7.56
N VAL A 2 2.00 15.48 6.87
CA VAL A 2 1.77 15.16 5.46
C VAL A 2 1.38 13.69 5.38
N LEU A 3 0.15 13.40 4.94
CA LEU A 3 -0.41 12.05 4.91
C LEU A 3 -0.55 11.57 3.46
N GLY A 4 0.09 10.46 3.12
CA GLY A 4 -0.12 9.74 1.87
C GLY A 4 -1.42 8.92 1.90
N CYS A 5 -2.23 9.04 0.85
CA CYS A 5 -3.43 8.23 0.65
C CYS A 5 -3.73 8.13 -0.86
N ALA A 6 -3.82 6.92 -1.39
CA ALA A 6 -3.96 6.68 -2.82
C ALA A 6 -5.39 6.95 -3.33
N PHE A 7 -6.41 6.65 -2.52
CA PHE A 7 -7.80 6.92 -2.86
C PHE A 7 -8.49 7.71 -1.75
N PRO A 8 -8.23 9.03 -1.59
CA PRO A 8 -8.78 9.83 -0.50
C PRO A 8 -10.29 10.11 -0.70
N GLU A 9 -11.10 9.07 -0.55
CA GLU A 9 -12.55 9.02 -0.71
C GLU A 9 -13.22 8.36 0.50
N GLY A 10 -14.53 8.60 0.66
CA GLY A 10 -15.33 8.00 1.72
C GLY A 10 -14.72 8.18 3.11
N ILE A 11 -14.47 7.07 3.82
CA ILE A 11 -13.97 7.08 5.20
C ILE A 11 -12.54 7.64 5.34
N GLN A 12 -11.76 7.66 4.25
CA GLN A 12 -10.40 8.20 4.19
C GLN A 12 -10.32 9.47 3.32
N GLY A 13 -11.47 10.03 2.95
CA GLY A 13 -11.57 11.26 2.17
C GLY A 13 -11.53 12.54 3.00
N MET A 14 -11.96 13.64 2.39
CA MET A 14 -11.83 14.99 2.95
C MET A 14 -10.36 15.28 3.35
N LEU A 15 -10.14 16.16 4.33
CA LEU A 15 -8.80 16.43 4.85
C LEU A 15 -8.44 15.45 5.97
N ALA A 16 -8.36 14.15 5.65
CA ALA A 16 -8.10 13.09 6.63
C ALA A 16 -6.84 13.34 7.47
N ALA A 17 -5.79 13.90 6.87
CA ALA A 17 -4.56 14.30 7.57
C ALA A 17 -4.82 15.20 8.78
N ARG A 18 -5.82 16.10 8.68
CA ARG A 18 -6.20 17.01 9.76
C ARG A 18 -6.97 16.28 10.86
N GLY A 19 -7.87 15.38 10.50
CA GLY A 19 -8.59 14.54 11.45
C GLY A 19 -7.62 13.71 12.29
N VAL A 20 -6.67 13.04 11.62
CA VAL A 20 -5.60 12.27 12.29
C VAL A 20 -4.78 13.13 13.23
N ALA A 21 -4.32 14.31 12.78
CA ALA A 21 -3.54 15.23 13.62
C ALA A 21 -4.27 15.64 14.90
N LEU A 22 -5.56 15.99 14.79
CA LEU A 22 -6.38 16.40 15.93
C LEU A 22 -6.66 15.24 16.89
N LEU A 23 -6.97 14.04 16.37
CA LEU A 23 -7.17 12.84 17.18
C LEU A 23 -5.89 12.41 17.91
N ALA A 24 -4.72 12.67 17.32
CA ALA A 24 -3.42 12.46 17.95
C ALA A 24 -3.06 13.54 19.00
N GLY A 25 -3.93 14.54 19.21
CA GLY A 25 -3.72 15.60 20.20
C GLY A 25 -2.76 16.70 19.75
N LEU A 26 -2.44 16.80 18.45
CA LEU A 26 -1.61 17.89 17.94
C LEU A 26 -2.39 19.23 18.01
N PRO A 27 -1.71 20.34 18.33
CA PRO A 27 -2.34 21.66 18.39
C PRO A 27 -3.05 22.02 17.08
N ASP A 28 -4.11 22.83 17.18
CA ASP A 28 -4.84 23.31 16.01
C ASP A 28 -3.96 24.13 15.04
N SER A 29 -2.87 24.72 15.53
CA SER A 29 -1.85 25.40 14.75
C SER A 29 -1.01 24.47 13.88
N THR A 30 -1.07 23.14 14.07
CA THR A 30 -0.31 22.17 13.28
C THR A 30 -0.94 21.99 11.89
N PRO A 31 -0.33 22.46 10.79
CA PRO A 31 -0.91 22.29 9.47
C PRO A 31 -0.90 20.82 9.04
N ALA A 32 -1.89 20.42 8.24
CA ALA A 32 -1.99 19.06 7.73
C ALA A 32 -2.49 19.04 6.27
N ARG A 33 -1.93 18.16 5.45
CA ARG A 33 -2.36 17.94 4.05
C ARG A 33 -2.31 16.46 3.67
N VAL A 34 -3.15 16.09 2.71
CA VAL A 34 -3.14 14.77 2.07
C VAL A 34 -2.41 14.88 0.73
N ILE A 35 -1.57 13.89 0.41
CA ILE A 35 -0.89 13.76 -0.88
C ILE A 35 -1.30 12.42 -1.51
N ASN A 36 -1.59 12.45 -2.80
CA ASN A 36 -1.86 11.27 -3.59
C ASN A 36 -0.86 11.17 -4.74
N ARG A 37 -0.02 10.13 -4.68
CA ARG A 37 0.86 9.66 -5.74
C ARG A 37 0.71 8.14 -5.92
N PHE A 38 -0.52 7.65 -5.86
CA PHE A 38 -0.88 6.22 -5.87
C PHE A 38 -0.03 5.41 -4.86
N CYS A 39 0.54 4.28 -5.26
CA CYS A 39 1.37 3.42 -4.40
C CYS A 39 2.57 4.16 -3.79
N GLY A 40 2.98 5.30 -4.34
CA GLY A 40 4.08 6.12 -3.85
C GLY A 40 3.68 7.20 -2.84
N SER A 41 2.41 7.32 -2.45
CA SER A 41 1.89 8.47 -1.69
C SER A 41 2.62 8.71 -0.35
N SER A 42 2.89 7.65 0.41
CA SER A 42 3.55 7.78 1.73
C SER A 42 5.03 8.14 1.59
N MET A 43 5.72 7.63 0.56
CA MET A 43 7.09 8.03 0.25
C MET A 43 7.13 9.48 -0.25
N ASP A 44 6.15 9.91 -1.04
CA ASP A 44 6.04 11.29 -1.50
C ASP A 44 5.79 12.25 -0.33
N ALA A 45 5.00 11.83 0.66
CA ALA A 45 4.83 12.57 1.91
C ALA A 45 6.17 12.78 2.64
N LEU A 46 7.00 11.74 2.73
CA LEU A 46 8.34 11.84 3.31
C LEU A 46 9.24 12.77 2.51
N HIS A 47 9.29 12.62 1.17
CA HIS A 47 10.11 13.49 0.32
C HIS A 47 9.69 14.96 0.43
N ALA A 48 8.39 15.23 0.49
CA ALA A 48 7.87 16.58 0.65
C ALA A 48 8.22 17.19 2.02
N VAL A 49 8.24 16.38 3.08
CA VAL A 49 8.69 16.81 4.41
C VAL A 49 10.20 17.07 4.41
N SER A 50 11.00 16.15 3.86
CA SER A 50 12.46 16.29 3.75
C SER A 50 12.84 17.57 3.03
N GLN A 51 12.25 17.84 1.87
CA GLN A 51 12.51 19.07 1.11
C GLN A 51 12.15 20.33 1.88
N ALA A 52 11.01 20.33 2.58
CA ALA A 52 10.58 21.48 3.37
C ALA A 52 11.51 21.76 4.58
N ILE A 53 12.09 20.72 5.17
CA ILE A 53 13.12 20.87 6.22
C ILE A 53 14.42 21.39 5.62
N GLU A 54 14.87 20.80 4.51
CA GLU A 54 16.13 21.18 3.84
C GLU A 54 16.12 22.63 3.33
N CYS A 55 14.98 23.13 2.85
CA CYS A 55 14.85 24.52 2.42
C CYS A 55 14.60 25.51 3.57
N GLY A 56 14.40 25.02 4.79
CA GLY A 56 14.21 25.85 5.98
C GLY A 56 12.78 26.36 6.20
N ASP A 57 11.79 25.84 5.48
CA ASP A 57 10.38 26.23 5.64
C ASP A 57 9.78 25.68 6.95
N ILE A 58 10.24 24.51 7.39
CA ILE A 58 9.83 23.85 8.64
C ILE A 58 11.04 23.25 9.36
N GLN A 59 10.90 23.01 10.67
CA GLN A 59 11.96 22.39 11.49
C GLN A 59 11.73 20.90 11.73
N CYS A 60 10.48 20.46 11.71
CA CYS A 60 10.09 19.05 11.81
C CYS A 60 8.69 18.87 11.25
N ALA A 61 8.36 17.64 10.85
CA ALA A 61 6.99 17.24 10.55
C ALA A 61 6.80 15.73 10.66
N ILE A 62 5.53 15.32 10.72
CA ILE A 62 5.15 13.92 10.59
C ILE A 62 4.83 13.65 9.12
N ALA A 63 5.57 12.72 8.52
CA ALA A 63 5.22 12.06 7.27
C ALA A 63 4.46 10.77 7.61
N ALA A 64 3.28 10.58 7.05
CA ALA A 64 2.43 9.43 7.35
C ALA A 64 1.82 8.86 6.08
N GLY A 65 1.25 7.66 6.19
CA GLY A 65 0.43 7.03 5.16
C GLY A 65 -0.69 6.23 5.79
N MET A 66 -1.85 6.17 5.14
CA MET A 66 -2.92 5.27 5.54
C MET A 66 -3.74 4.83 4.33
N GLU A 67 -4.26 3.61 4.38
CA GLU A 67 -5.19 3.09 3.39
C GLU A 67 -6.10 2.02 4.03
N ASP A 68 -7.39 2.07 3.70
CA ASP A 68 -8.36 1.01 3.97
C ASP A 68 -8.93 0.51 2.64
N MET A 69 -8.24 -0.47 2.06
CA MET A 69 -8.60 -1.02 0.75
C MET A 69 -9.87 -1.90 0.80
N PHE A 70 -10.37 -2.23 1.99
CA PHE A 70 -11.64 -2.96 2.15
C PHE A 70 -12.83 -2.02 2.11
N ALA A 71 -12.68 -0.82 2.69
CA ALA A 71 -13.71 0.21 2.64
C ALA A 71 -13.70 0.93 1.29
N VAL A 72 -12.54 1.38 0.83
CA VAL A 72 -12.38 2.09 -0.45
C VAL A 72 -11.72 1.16 -1.47
N PRO A 73 -12.44 0.74 -2.53
CA PRO A 73 -11.88 -0.16 -3.52
C PRO A 73 -10.76 0.52 -4.32
N MET A 74 -9.84 -0.28 -4.85
CA MET A 74 -8.85 0.21 -5.81
C MET A 74 -9.58 0.85 -7.01
N GLY A 75 -9.29 2.12 -7.27
CA GLY A 75 -9.97 2.91 -8.30
C GLY A 75 -10.99 3.93 -7.74
N GLY A 76 -11.24 3.93 -6.42
CA GLY A 76 -12.23 4.81 -5.79
C GLY A 76 -13.67 4.37 -6.06
N TYR A 77 -14.64 5.11 -5.54
CA TYR A 77 -16.06 4.78 -5.70
C TYR A 77 -16.66 5.30 -7.01
N ASN A 78 -16.08 6.35 -7.58
CA ASN A 78 -16.62 7.01 -8.76
C ASN A 78 -15.54 7.31 -9.81
N PRO A 79 -14.93 6.27 -10.42
CA PRO A 79 -13.97 6.47 -11.48
C PRO A 79 -14.64 7.11 -12.70
N ASP A 80 -14.08 8.22 -13.17
CA ASP A 80 -14.49 8.89 -14.41
C ASP A 80 -13.27 9.00 -15.34
N PHE A 81 -13.32 8.27 -16.45
CA PHE A 81 -12.19 8.11 -17.36
C PHE A 81 -12.40 8.93 -18.62
N HIS A 82 -11.43 9.80 -18.95
CA HIS A 82 -11.50 10.62 -20.14
C HIS A 82 -11.54 9.73 -21.40
N PRO A 83 -12.57 9.83 -22.27
CA PRO A 83 -12.76 8.88 -23.37
C PRO A 83 -11.60 8.80 -24.35
N GLU A 84 -10.89 9.90 -24.61
CA GLU A 84 -9.72 9.90 -25.49
C GLU A 84 -8.53 9.17 -24.87
N LEU A 85 -8.32 9.31 -23.55
CA LEU A 85 -7.26 8.62 -22.84
C LEU A 85 -7.56 7.12 -22.75
N ALA A 86 -8.83 6.76 -22.53
CA ALA A 86 -9.28 5.37 -22.56
C ALA A 86 -9.05 4.73 -23.93
N ARG A 87 -9.40 5.42 -25.03
CA ARG A 87 -9.11 4.94 -26.40
C ARG A 87 -7.61 4.83 -26.68
N ALA A 88 -6.78 5.67 -26.08
CA ALA A 88 -5.34 5.61 -26.18
C ALA A 88 -4.68 4.51 -25.31
N GLY A 89 -5.46 3.76 -24.53
CA GLY A 89 -4.95 2.71 -23.64
C GLY A 89 -4.25 3.24 -22.38
N TYR A 90 -4.52 4.49 -21.99
CA TYR A 90 -3.88 5.13 -20.83
C TYR A 90 -4.25 4.46 -19.50
N TYR A 91 -5.50 4.02 -19.37
CA TYR A 91 -6.00 3.35 -18.16
C TYR A 91 -5.84 1.84 -18.28
N MET A 92 -4.66 1.34 -17.89
CA MET A 92 -4.35 -0.09 -17.85
C MET A 92 -4.41 -0.60 -16.41
N ASN A 93 -4.94 -1.81 -16.20
CA ASN A 93 -4.93 -2.40 -14.86
C ASN A 93 -3.49 -2.79 -14.48
N MET A 94 -3.09 -2.55 -13.23
CA MET A 94 -1.79 -2.95 -12.70
C MET A 94 -1.47 -4.43 -12.96
N GLY A 95 -2.46 -5.31 -12.87
CA GLY A 95 -2.27 -6.73 -13.19
C GLY A 95 -1.86 -6.96 -14.65
N GLU A 96 -2.45 -6.24 -15.61
CA GLU A 96 -2.06 -6.30 -17.02
C GLU A 96 -0.66 -5.73 -17.24
N THR A 97 -0.28 -4.67 -16.51
CA THR A 97 1.10 -4.14 -16.57
C THR A 97 2.11 -5.15 -16.04
N ALA A 98 1.75 -5.95 -15.02
CA ALA A 98 2.60 -7.02 -14.50
C ALA A 98 2.75 -8.18 -15.50
N GLU A 99 1.68 -8.54 -16.21
CA GLU A 99 1.74 -9.52 -17.29
C GLU A 99 2.60 -9.04 -18.47
N ASN A 100 2.51 -7.76 -18.84
CA ASN A 100 3.38 -7.17 -19.85
C ASN A 100 4.85 -7.24 -19.43
N LEU A 101 5.17 -6.86 -18.18
CA LEU A 101 6.52 -6.96 -17.64
C LEU A 101 7.03 -8.40 -17.66
N ALA A 102 6.21 -9.36 -17.22
CA ALA A 102 6.57 -10.77 -17.19
C ALA A 102 6.87 -11.31 -18.58
N ARG A 103 6.03 -10.99 -19.58
CA ARG A 103 6.25 -11.37 -20.98
C ARG A 103 7.51 -10.72 -21.55
N ASP A 104 7.65 -9.41 -21.38
CA ASP A 104 8.70 -8.63 -22.05
C ASP A 104 10.10 -8.97 -21.49
N LEU A 105 10.19 -9.37 -20.22
CA LEU A 105 11.43 -9.78 -19.57
C LEU A 105 11.59 -11.30 -19.41
N GLY A 106 10.62 -12.10 -19.85
CA GLY A 106 10.66 -13.56 -19.72
C GLY A 106 10.64 -14.05 -18.27
N ILE A 107 9.93 -13.36 -17.36
CA ILE A 107 9.79 -13.76 -15.96
C ILE A 107 8.79 -14.89 -15.87
N THR A 108 9.29 -16.11 -15.63
CA THR A 108 8.46 -17.32 -15.64
C THR A 108 7.48 -17.36 -14.46
N ARG A 109 6.39 -18.12 -14.62
CA ARG A 109 5.43 -18.40 -13.54
C ARG A 109 6.14 -18.99 -12.32
N GLU A 110 7.09 -19.89 -12.55
CA GLU A 110 7.91 -20.53 -11.54
C GLU A 110 8.78 -19.52 -10.78
N ASP A 111 9.39 -18.55 -11.46
CA ASP A 111 10.18 -17.49 -10.81
C ASP A 111 9.31 -16.58 -9.94
N GLN A 112 8.12 -16.22 -10.42
CA GLN A 112 7.14 -15.42 -9.67
C GLN A 112 6.72 -16.14 -8.37
N GLU A 113 6.40 -17.44 -8.47
CA GLU A 113 6.01 -18.27 -7.34
C GLU A 113 7.17 -18.49 -6.37
N ALA A 114 8.39 -18.72 -6.87
CA ALA A 114 9.59 -18.86 -6.05
C ALA A 114 9.88 -17.57 -5.26
N PHE A 115 9.77 -16.41 -5.92
CA PHE A 115 9.93 -15.11 -5.28
C PHE A 115 8.88 -14.87 -4.20
N SER A 116 7.60 -15.14 -4.49
CA SER A 116 6.52 -14.97 -3.52
C SER A 116 6.67 -15.91 -2.31
N ALA A 117 7.01 -17.18 -2.55
CA ALA A 117 7.27 -18.14 -1.48
C ALA A 117 8.41 -17.68 -0.58
N GLU A 118 9.49 -17.15 -1.17
CA GLU A 118 10.61 -16.61 -0.42
C GLU A 118 10.24 -15.35 0.38
N SER A 119 9.44 -14.45 -0.18
CA SER A 119 8.91 -13.27 0.52
C SER A 119 8.15 -13.69 1.79
N HIS A 120 7.26 -14.68 1.67
CA HIS A 120 6.52 -15.23 2.79
C HIS A 120 7.43 -15.88 3.85
N ARG A 121 8.46 -16.66 3.45
CA ARG A 121 9.43 -17.23 4.41
C ARG A 121 10.15 -16.14 5.20
N ARG A 122 10.61 -15.09 4.53
CA ARG A 122 11.33 -13.97 5.17
C ARG A 122 10.43 -13.22 6.14
N ALA A 123 9.20 -12.92 5.75
CA ALA A 123 8.24 -12.23 6.62
C ALA A 123 7.92 -13.06 7.88
N LEU A 124 7.70 -14.37 7.73
CA LEU A 124 7.47 -15.27 8.85
C LEU A 124 8.69 -15.38 9.77
N ALA A 125 9.89 -15.51 9.21
CA ALA A 125 11.13 -15.58 9.97
C ALA A 125 11.40 -14.27 10.74
N ALA A 126 11.15 -13.11 10.11
CA ALA A 126 11.27 -11.81 10.76
C ALA A 126 10.27 -11.65 11.93
N ARG A 127 9.05 -12.16 11.76
CA ARG A 127 8.03 -12.20 12.81
C ARG A 127 8.45 -13.11 13.97
N GLU A 128 8.90 -14.33 13.68
CA GLU A 128 9.35 -15.28 14.71
C GLU A 128 10.56 -14.74 15.49
N ALA A 129 11.46 -14.02 14.82
CA ALA A 129 12.61 -13.38 15.43
C ALA A 129 12.29 -12.03 16.14
N GLY A 130 11.04 -11.57 16.12
CA GLY A 130 10.63 -10.30 16.77
C GLY A 130 11.26 -9.05 16.14
N LEU A 131 11.69 -9.11 14.88
CA LEU A 131 12.43 -8.01 14.25
C LEU A 131 11.58 -6.75 14.06
N LEU A 132 10.25 -6.90 14.04
CA LEU A 132 9.30 -5.81 13.80
C LEU A 132 8.58 -5.35 15.08
N ASP A 133 8.90 -5.91 16.25
CA ASP A 133 8.19 -5.63 17.51
C ASP A 133 8.32 -4.15 17.94
N ARG A 134 9.34 -3.45 17.45
CA ARG A 134 9.58 -2.02 17.73
C ARG A 134 8.83 -1.07 16.79
N GLU A 135 8.38 -1.57 15.63
CA GLU A 135 7.78 -0.76 14.57
C GLU A 135 6.29 -1.07 14.37
N ILE A 136 5.84 -2.29 14.65
CA ILE A 136 4.42 -2.64 14.66
C ILE A 136 3.82 -2.26 16.01
N LEU A 137 2.92 -1.28 15.99
CA LEU A 137 2.12 -0.91 17.15
C LEU A 137 0.83 -1.72 17.17
N PRO A 138 0.49 -2.43 18.27
CA PRO A 138 -0.76 -3.16 18.36
C PRO A 138 -1.99 -2.24 18.25
N VAL A 139 -2.98 -2.67 17.47
CA VAL A 139 -4.23 -1.94 17.24
C VAL A 139 -5.40 -2.74 17.78
N GLN A 140 -6.21 -2.14 18.66
CA GLN A 140 -7.46 -2.74 19.10
C GLN A 140 -8.51 -2.64 17.98
N THR A 141 -9.02 -3.79 17.55
CA THR A 141 -10.11 -3.91 16.58
C THR A 141 -11.37 -4.49 17.25
N PRO A 142 -12.54 -4.47 16.59
CA PRO A 142 -13.73 -5.19 17.08
C PRO A 142 -13.50 -6.70 17.28
N ASP A 143 -12.61 -7.30 16.49
CA ASP A 143 -12.32 -8.74 16.51
C ASP A 143 -11.19 -9.13 17.48
N GLY A 144 -10.55 -8.13 18.10
CA GLY A 144 -9.47 -8.32 19.07
C GLY A 144 -8.27 -7.42 18.82
N MET A 145 -7.20 -7.68 19.59
CA MET A 145 -5.94 -6.98 19.44
C MET A 145 -5.20 -7.49 18.19
N MET A 146 -4.93 -6.61 17.25
CA MET A 146 -4.10 -6.88 16.08
C MET A 146 -2.66 -6.44 16.37
N ALA A 147 -1.75 -7.39 16.58
CA ALA A 147 -0.35 -7.11 16.93
C ALA A 147 0.66 -7.57 15.87
N HIS A 148 0.20 -8.23 14.81
CA HIS A 148 1.04 -8.80 13.77
C HIS A 148 0.37 -8.70 12.41
N ASP A 149 1.16 -8.66 11.33
CA ASP A 149 0.62 -8.76 9.97
C ASP A 149 -0.09 -10.11 9.75
N GLU A 150 -1.31 -10.05 9.20
CA GLU A 150 -2.15 -11.21 8.88
C GLU A 150 -1.79 -11.86 7.53
N GLY A 151 -1.11 -11.10 6.66
CA GLY A 151 -0.79 -11.49 5.29
C GLY A 151 0.22 -12.64 5.16
N PRO A 152 1.33 -12.66 5.91
CA PRO A 152 2.33 -13.72 5.82
C PRO A 152 1.77 -15.12 6.13
N ARG A 153 2.01 -16.09 5.24
CA ARG A 153 1.54 -17.47 5.33
C ARG A 153 2.68 -18.44 5.04
N THR A 154 2.63 -19.64 5.63
CA THR A 154 3.58 -20.70 5.29
C THR A 154 3.41 -21.05 3.81
N PRO A 155 4.47 -20.92 2.97
CA PRO A 155 4.32 -21.16 1.54
C PRO A 155 3.96 -22.62 1.23
N ASP A 156 3.00 -22.79 0.34
CA ASP A 156 2.60 -24.07 -0.22
C ASP A 156 2.69 -23.97 -1.75
N LEU A 157 3.80 -24.46 -2.31
CA LEU A 157 4.07 -24.33 -3.74
C LEU A 157 3.08 -25.10 -4.60
N GLU A 158 2.57 -26.24 -4.14
CA GLU A 158 1.56 -27.01 -4.88
C GLU A 158 0.27 -26.21 -4.98
N LYS A 159 -0.17 -25.65 -3.87
CA LYS A 159 -1.34 -24.76 -3.85
C LYS A 159 -1.13 -23.51 -4.70
N MET A 160 0.02 -22.83 -4.60
CA MET A 160 0.33 -21.65 -5.40
C MET A 160 0.24 -21.95 -6.91
N ARG A 161 0.81 -23.07 -7.35
CA ARG A 161 0.77 -23.54 -8.75
C ARG A 161 -0.64 -23.85 -9.24
N SER A 162 -1.50 -24.34 -8.36
CA SER A 162 -2.89 -24.66 -8.70
C SER A 162 -3.78 -23.42 -8.90
N LEU A 163 -3.33 -22.22 -8.53
CA LEU A 163 -4.13 -21.02 -8.67
C LEU A 163 -4.27 -20.60 -10.13
N ALA A 164 -5.49 -20.23 -10.51
CA ALA A 164 -5.75 -19.63 -11.81
C ALA A 164 -5.11 -18.23 -11.90
N PRO A 165 -4.71 -17.78 -13.12
CA PRO A 165 -4.32 -16.40 -13.37
C PRO A 165 -5.41 -15.41 -12.91
N ALA A 166 -4.99 -14.30 -12.31
CA ALA A 166 -5.90 -13.33 -11.68
C ALA A 166 -6.38 -12.22 -12.62
N PHE A 167 -5.63 -11.93 -13.69
CA PHE A 167 -5.84 -10.73 -14.51
C PHE A 167 -6.09 -11.03 -15.98
N LEU A 168 -5.31 -11.92 -16.60
CA LEU A 168 -5.49 -12.36 -17.98
C LEU A 168 -5.72 -13.87 -18.02
N ALA A 169 -6.67 -14.34 -18.84
CA ALA A 169 -7.01 -15.77 -18.89
C ALA A 169 -5.82 -16.68 -19.27
N ALA A 170 -4.93 -16.18 -20.13
CA ALA A 170 -3.68 -16.83 -20.51
C ALA A 170 -2.45 -16.19 -19.82
N GLY A 171 -2.67 -15.54 -18.68
CA GLY A 171 -1.64 -14.86 -17.90
C GLY A 171 -0.85 -15.79 -16.98
N SER A 172 0.16 -15.22 -16.35
CA SER A 172 1.02 -15.89 -15.37
C SER A 172 0.78 -15.41 -13.94
N ILE A 173 0.31 -14.17 -13.76
CA ILE A 173 0.18 -13.53 -12.45
C ILE A 173 -1.05 -14.09 -11.72
N THR A 174 -0.89 -14.44 -10.45
CA THR A 174 -1.95 -15.00 -9.60
C THR A 174 -2.13 -14.22 -8.30
N ALA A 175 -3.17 -14.55 -7.55
CA ALA A 175 -3.36 -14.05 -6.19
C ALA A 175 -2.19 -14.40 -5.25
N ALA A 176 -1.47 -15.50 -5.49
CA ALA A 176 -0.29 -15.85 -4.67
C ALA A 176 0.95 -15.05 -5.04
N THR A 177 1.03 -14.49 -6.25
CA THR A 177 2.20 -13.72 -6.72
C THR A 177 1.93 -12.22 -6.77
N SER A 178 0.81 -11.77 -6.22
CA SER A 178 0.39 -10.38 -6.15
C SER A 178 0.34 -9.88 -4.71
N SER A 179 0.46 -8.56 -4.51
CA SER A 179 0.23 -7.95 -3.20
C SER A 179 -1.23 -8.15 -2.76
N PRO A 180 -1.50 -8.51 -1.50
CA PRO A 180 -2.86 -8.65 -1.00
C PRO A 180 -3.54 -7.28 -0.83
N VAL A 181 -4.87 -7.30 -0.82
CA VAL A 181 -5.69 -6.19 -0.31
C VAL A 181 -5.47 -6.11 1.19
N SER A 182 -5.25 -4.91 1.73
CA SER A 182 -4.89 -4.72 3.14
C SER A 182 -5.43 -3.39 3.68
N LYS A 183 -5.42 -3.29 5.01
CA LYS A 183 -5.68 -2.06 5.74
C LYS A 183 -4.49 -1.77 6.64
N GLY A 184 -4.00 -0.54 6.63
CA GLY A 184 -2.81 -0.19 7.41
C GLY A 184 -2.52 1.30 7.44
N ALA A 185 -1.66 1.69 8.37
CA ALA A 185 -1.12 3.03 8.48
C ALA A 185 0.33 2.98 8.95
N ALA A 186 1.10 4.00 8.59
CA ALA A 186 2.48 4.21 9.04
C ALA A 186 2.71 5.70 9.29
N ALA A 187 3.61 6.02 10.21
CA ALA A 187 4.00 7.39 10.50
C ALA A 187 5.48 7.47 10.89
N LEU A 188 6.14 8.54 10.45
CA LEU A 188 7.53 8.85 10.74
C LEU A 188 7.62 10.33 11.13
N LEU A 189 8.26 10.62 12.27
CA LEU A 189 8.69 11.97 12.62
C LEU A 189 10.02 12.25 11.92
N VAL A 190 10.06 13.36 11.19
CA VAL A 190 11.22 13.84 10.42
C VAL A 190 11.64 15.20 10.94
#